data_AF-A0AAW4XQ17-F1
#
_entry.id   AF-A0AAW4XQ17-F1
#
_cell.length_a   1.000
_cell.length_b   1.000
_cell.length_c   1.000
_cell.angle_alpha   90.00
_cell.angle_beta   90.00
_cell.angle_gamma   90.00
#
_symmetry.space_group_name_H-M   'P 1'
#
loop_
_entity.id
_entity.type
_entity.pdbx_description
1 polymer ?
#
loop_
_entity_poly.entity_id
_entity_poly.type
_entity_poly.pdbx_seq_one_letter_code
_entity_poly.pdbx_strand_id
1 'polypeptide(L)' 'AALSTIVSLYALHRIDGVDGRRARRFLPARWWKFTGIDALVIGTLALWHVFGANTSDDGYLLGMARVSEHSG' A
#
# COMPACT_ATOMS: atom_id res chain seq x y z
N ALA A 1 -22.29 2.33 -4.76
CA ALA A 1 -21.65 2.16 -3.43
C ALA A 1 -20.32 2.91 -3.32
N ALA A 2 -19.32 2.70 -4.18
CA ALA A 2 -18.02 3.36 -4.05
C ALA A 2 -18.11 4.91 -4.01
N LEU A 3 -18.88 5.52 -4.92
CA LEU A 3 -19.09 6.97 -4.92
C LEU A 3 -19.75 7.48 -3.64
N SER A 4 -20.80 6.81 -3.16
CA SER A 4 -21.45 7.17 -1.88
C SER A 4 -20.49 7.00 -0.70
N THR A 5 -19.61 6.00 -0.72
CA THR A 5 -18.57 5.82 0.29
C THR A 5 -17.57 6.97 0.28
N ILE A 6 -17.09 7.39 -0.90
CA ILE A 6 -16.18 8.53 -1.05
C ILE A 6 -16.83 9.81 -0.52
N VAL A 7 -18.09 10.07 -0.88
CA VAL A 7 -18.85 11.24 -0.40
C VAL A 7 -19.02 11.21 1.12
N SER A 8 -19.34 10.04 1.69
CA SER A 8 -19.45 9.86 3.14
C SER A 8 -18.12 10.14 3.86
N LEU A 9 -16.99 9.60 3.36
CA LEU A 9 -15.67 9.86 3.92
C LEU A 9 -15.27 11.34 3.82
N TYR A 10 -15.62 12.00 2.72
CA TYR A 10 -15.38 13.44 2.57
C TYR A 10 -16.20 14.25 3.57
N ALA A 11 -17.49 13.93 3.74
CA ALA A 11 -18.35 14.58 4.73
C ALA A 11 -17.83 14.36 6.16
N LEU A 12 -17.40 13.14 6.48
CA LEU A 12 -16.78 12.80 7.76
C LEU A 12 -15.51 13.63 8.02
N HIS A 13 -14.61 13.72 7.03
CA HIS A 13 -13.40 14.53 7.13
C HIS A 13 -13.70 16.02 7.40
N ARG A 14 -14.80 16.55 6.84
CA ARG A 14 -15.24 17.93 7.11
C ARG A 14 -15.73 18.09 8.55
N ILE A 15 -16.42 17.10 9.10
CA ILE A 15 -16.87 17.10 10.51
C ILE A 15 -15.67 17.01 11.45
N ASP A 16 -14.70 16.13 11.19
CA ASP A 16 -13.48 15.98 11.99
C ASP A 16 -12.65 17.28 12.07
N GLY A 17 -12.71 18.11 11.02
CA GLY A 17 -12.05 19.41 10.97
C GLY A 17 -12.64 20.47 11.91
N VAL A 18 -13.88 20.29 12.38
CA VAL A 18 -14.57 21.24 13.29
C VAL A 18 -13.99 21.17 14.71
N ASP A 19 -13.46 20.03 15.13
CA ASP A 19 -12.86 19.79 16.45
C ASP A 19 -11.58 20.60 16.73
N GLY A 20 -11.09 21.40 15.77
CA GLY A 20 -9.88 22.22 15.91
C GLY A 20 -8.57 21.42 15.97
N ARG A 21 -8.63 20.08 15.89
CA ARG A 21 -7.47 19.19 15.84
C ARG A 21 -6.82 19.28 14.46
N ARG A 22 -5.84 20.18 14.30
CA ARG A 22 -5.04 20.25 13.06
C ARG A 22 -4.25 18.95 12.87
N ALA A 23 -4.36 18.35 11.69
CA ALA A 23 -3.40 17.35 11.23
C ALA A 23 -2.01 17.99 11.21
N ARG A 24 -1.15 17.65 12.19
CA ARG A 24 0.15 18.32 12.37
C ARG A 24 1.09 18.09 11.20
N ARG A 25 0.90 16.98 10.46
CA ARG A 25 1.66 16.56 9.28
C ARG A 25 0.97 15.34 8.67
N PHE A 26 0.84 15.29 7.33
CA PHE A 26 0.35 14.09 6.63
C PHE A 26 1.34 12.93 6.75
N LEU A 27 2.64 13.26 6.71
CA LEU A 27 3.76 12.33 6.84
C LEU A 27 4.59 12.67 8.09
N PRO A 28 4.98 11.71 8.96
CA PRO A 28 5.94 11.93 10.04
C PRO A 28 7.19 12.73 9.66
N ALA A 29 7.72 13.49 10.62
CA ALA A 29 8.85 14.41 10.45
C ALA A 29 10.12 13.82 9.82
N ARG A 30 10.34 12.52 10.01
CA ARG A 30 11.55 11.80 9.58
C ARG A 30 11.27 10.83 8.42
N TRP A 31 10.11 10.87 7.78
CA TRP A 31 9.78 9.93 6.69
C TRP A 31 10.86 9.95 5.60
N TRP A 32 11.38 11.13 5.26
CA TRP A 32 12.43 11.28 4.26
C TRP A 32 13.87 11.06 4.77
N LYS A 33 14.05 10.68 6.04
CA LYS A 33 15.39 10.45 6.59
C LYS A 33 15.82 9.03 6.29
N PHE A 34 16.73 8.89 5.32
CA PHE A 34 17.34 7.61 4.98
C PHE A 34 18.50 7.25 5.93
N THR A 35 18.56 5.99 6.36
CA THR A 35 19.57 5.45 7.27
C THR A 35 20.26 4.23 6.66
N GLY A 36 21.41 3.83 7.23
CA GLY A 36 22.10 2.62 6.77
C GLY A 36 21.27 1.33 6.96
N ILE A 37 20.37 1.31 7.94
CA ILE A 37 19.43 0.19 8.15
C ILE A 37 18.43 0.12 7.00
N ASP A 38 17.94 1.27 6.52
CA ASP A 38 17.02 1.30 5.36
C ASP A 38 17.70 0.72 4.12
N ALA A 39 18.97 1.07 3.88
CA ALA A 39 19.76 0.49 2.79
C ALA A 39 19.91 -1.03 2.92
N LEU A 40 20.19 -1.53 4.13
CA LEU A 40 20.32 -2.96 4.40
C LEU A 40 19.00 -3.71 4.15
N VAL A 41 17.89 -3.18 4.64
CA VAL A 41 16.56 -3.78 4.45
C VAL A 41 16.18 -3.79 2.98
N ILE A 42 16.29 -2.64 2.29
CA ILE A 42 15.97 -2.54 0.86
C ILE A 42 16.88 -3.45 0.04
N GLY A 43 18.19 -3.47 0.33
CA GLY A 43 19.14 -4.34 -0.36
C GLY A 43 18.83 -5.82 -0.17
N THR A 44 18.49 -6.23 1.05
CA THR A 44 18.08 -7.61 1.35
C THR A 44 16.79 -7.99 0.64
N LEU A 45 15.78 -7.10 0.67
CA LEU A 45 14.51 -7.32 -0.03
C LEU A 45 14.69 -7.38 -1.55
N ALA A 46 15.53 -6.53 -2.13
CA ALA A 46 15.83 -6.54 -3.56
C ALA A 46 16.58 -7.82 -3.96
N LEU A 47 17.57 -8.23 -3.17
CA LEU A 47 18.30 -9.48 -3.39
C LEU A 47 17.34 -10.68 -3.33
N TRP A 48 16.48 -10.73 -2.31
CA TRP A 48 15.47 -11.78 -2.18
C TRP A 48 14.44 -11.74 -3.31
N HIS A 49 14.02 -10.55 -3.77
CA HIS A 49 13.06 -10.44 -4.86
C HIS A 49 13.58 -11.07 -6.17
N VAL A 50 14.88 -10.97 -6.44
CA VAL A 50 15.49 -11.48 -7.67
C VAL A 50 15.89 -12.95 -7.57
N PHE A 51 16.44 -13.37 -6.43
CA PHE A 51 17.03 -14.71 -6.26
C PHE A 51 16.29 -15.60 -5.25
N GLY A 52 15.35 -15.05 -4.50
CA GLY A 52 14.61 -15.76 -3.47
C GLY A 52 13.62 -16.76 -4.04
N ALA A 53 13.22 -17.71 -3.20
CA ALA A 53 12.25 -18.72 -3.56
C ALA A 53 10.82 -18.13 -3.59
N ASN A 54 10.05 -18.55 -4.59
CA ASN A 54 8.61 -18.29 -4.70
C ASN A 54 7.80 -19.21 -3.77
N THR A 55 6.51 -18.90 -3.63
CA THR A 55 5.56 -19.73 -2.88
C THR A 55 4.94 -20.79 -3.79
N SER A 56 4.49 -21.91 -3.22
CA SER A 56 3.95 -23.06 -3.96
C SER A 56 2.71 -22.76 -4.82
N ASP A 57 1.98 -21.68 -4.54
CA ASP A 57 0.74 -21.28 -5.20
C ASP A 57 0.89 -20.14 -6.22
N ASP A 58 2.08 -19.55 -6.36
CA ASP A 58 2.30 -18.42 -7.28
C ASP A 58 1.94 -18.77 -8.73
N GLY A 59 2.28 -19.98 -9.17
CA GLY A 59 1.93 -20.48 -10.51
C GLY A 59 0.42 -20.70 -10.69
N TYR A 60 -0.27 -21.09 -9.62
CA TYR A 60 -1.73 -21.28 -9.62
C TYR A 60 -2.46 -19.93 -9.74
N LEU A 61 -2.09 -18.94 -8.93
CA LEU A 61 -2.64 -17.59 -8.98
C LEU A 61 -2.36 -16.90 -10.31
N LEU A 62 -1.15 -17.06 -10.85
CA LEU A 62 -0.81 -16.53 -12.17
C LEU A 62 -1.64 -17.18 -13.28
N GLY A 63 -1.89 -18.49 -13.20
CA GLY A 63 -2.78 -19.20 -14.13
C GLY A 63 -4.19 -18.65 -14.10
N MET A 64 -4.77 -18.49 -12.90
CA MET A 64 -6.08 -17.87 -12.71
C MET A 64 -6.14 -16.46 -13.31
N ALA A 65 -5.13 -15.63 -13.04
CA ALA A 65 -5.06 -14.27 -13.55
C ALA A 65 -4.94 -14.20 -15.08
N ARG A 66 -4.26 -15.16 -15.73
CA ARG A 66 -4.17 -15.22 -17.20
C ARG A 66 -5.48 -15.60 -17.88
N VAL A 67 -6.25 -16.48 -17.25
CA VAL A 67 -7.47 -17.04 -17.83
C VAL A 67 -8.69 -16.16 -17.53
N SER A 68 -8.65 -15.33 -16.47
CA SER A 68 -9.75 -14.45 -16.08
C SER A 68 -10.24 -13.53 -17.20
N GLU A 69 -9.34 -12.99 -18.03
CA GLU A 69 -9.69 -12.13 -19.16
C GLU A 69 -10.60 -12.81 -20.19
N HIS A 70 -10.48 -14.14 -20.33
CA HIS A 70 -11.24 -14.95 -21.29
C HIS A 70 -12.40 -15.71 -20.64
N SER A 71 -12.55 -15.62 -19.32
CA SER A 71 -13.47 -16.49 -18.56
C SER A 71 -14.80 -15.85 -18.21
N GLY A 72 -14.94 -14.53 -18.36
CA GLY A 72 -16.20 -13.80 -18.14
C GLY A 72 -16.64 -13.75 -16.68
#